data_AF-A0A382XFE7-F1
#
_entry.id   AF-A0A382XFE7-F1
#
_cell.length_a   1.000
_cell.length_b   1.000
_cell.length_c   1.000
_cell.angle_alpha   90.00
_cell.angle_beta   90.00
_cell.angle_gamma   90.00
#
_symmetry.space_group_name_H-M   'P 1'
#
loop_
_entity.id
_entity.type
_entity.pdbx_description
1 polymer ?
#
loop_
_entity_poly.entity_id
_entity_poly.type
_entity_poly.pdbx_seq_one_letter_code
_entity_poly.pdbx_strand_id
1 'polypeptide(L)'
;MKRTPIFIISLIGFITFTSCDPKDHNEFRLPIYTPADLDPDWVDQSLKNSTEPHVVKDFEFINQNGLVVNENTVEGKIYIAEFFFTTCPGICPTLTKNTKKIQDEFLNDDDVLILSHTVYPEHDSVPVLHAFGEQHNI
;
A
#
# COMPACT_ATOMS: atom_id res chain seq x y z
N MET A 1 -20.86 -37.42 53.56
CA MET A 1 -19.54 -37.65 52.91
C MET A 1 -19.82 -37.83 51.43
N LYS A 2 -19.68 -36.83 50.55
CA LYS A 2 -18.42 -36.35 49.98
C LYS A 2 -18.61 -34.88 49.54
N ARG A 3 -17.82 -33.97 50.11
CA ARG A 3 -17.69 -32.58 49.66
C ARG A 3 -16.72 -32.61 48.48
N THR A 4 -17.22 -32.65 47.25
CA THR A 4 -16.40 -32.50 46.04
C THR A 4 -15.86 -31.07 46.00
N PRO A 5 -14.55 -30.88 45.72
CA PRO A 5 -13.87 -29.65 46.09
C PRO A 5 -14.12 -28.59 45.01
N ILE A 6 -14.85 -27.53 45.39
CA ILE A 6 -14.94 -26.25 44.67
C ILE A 6 -13.53 -25.71 44.30
N PHE A 7 -12.49 -26.13 45.04
CA PHE A 7 -11.09 -25.84 44.76
C PHE A 7 -10.58 -26.36 43.41
N ILE A 8 -11.07 -27.48 42.87
CA ILE A 8 -10.57 -28.02 41.59
C ILE A 8 -11.03 -27.17 40.39
N ILE A 9 -12.26 -26.65 40.42
CA ILE A 9 -12.79 -25.79 39.36
C ILE A 9 -12.12 -24.41 39.42
N SER A 10 -11.85 -23.89 40.62
CA SER A 10 -11.10 -22.65 40.81
C SER A 10 -9.65 -22.75 40.32
N LEU A 11 -9.01 -23.92 40.45
CA LEU A 11 -7.62 -24.13 40.03
C LEU A 11 -7.50 -24.19 38.49
N ILE A 12 -8.47 -24.80 37.81
CA ILE A 12 -8.53 -24.83 36.33
C ILE A 12 -8.84 -23.43 35.76
N GLY A 13 -9.72 -22.66 36.43
CA GLY A 13 -9.96 -21.26 36.09
C GLY A 13 -8.73 -20.37 36.26
N PHE A 14 -7.90 -20.61 37.28
CA PHE A 14 -6.68 -19.82 37.49
C PHE A 14 -5.59 -20.13 36.46
N ILE A 15 -5.43 -21.40 36.06
CA ILE A 15 -4.44 -21.83 35.05
C ILE A 15 -4.76 -21.26 33.66
N THR A 16 -6.05 -21.09 33.32
CA THR A 16 -6.47 -20.48 32.05
C THR A 16 -6.30 -18.95 32.02
N PHE A 17 -6.35 -18.28 33.17
CA PHE A 17 -6.03 -16.84 33.27
C PHE A 17 -4.52 -16.55 33.22
N THR A 18 -3.66 -17.47 33.67
CA THR A 18 -2.20 -17.25 33.67
C THR A 18 -1.50 -17.63 32.36
N SER A 19 -2.21 -18.23 31.40
CA SER A 19 -1.67 -18.55 30.07
C SER A 19 -1.92 -17.45 29.04
N CYS A 20 -1.94 -16.19 29.48
CA CYS A 20 -1.69 -15.06 28.57
C CYS A 20 -0.18 -14.89 28.49
N ASP A 21 0.45 -15.62 27.57
CA ASP A 21 1.81 -15.33 27.15
C ASP A 21 1.72 -14.07 26.25
N PRO A 22 2.19 -12.89 26.69
CA PRO A 22 2.24 -11.73 25.82
C PRO A 22 3.30 -12.05 24.78
N LYS A 23 2.88 -12.67 23.67
CA LYS A 23 3.71 -12.79 22.49
C LYS A 23 4.20 -11.39 22.18
N ASP A 24 5.51 -11.22 22.31
CA ASP A 24 6.23 -10.04 21.85
C ASP A 24 6.09 -10.01 20.33
N HIS A 25 4.95 -9.51 19.86
CA HIS A 25 4.71 -9.19 18.47
C HIS A 25 5.51 -7.92 18.20
N ASN A 26 6.82 -8.06 18.02
CA ASN A 26 7.56 -7.13 17.18
C ASN A 26 6.95 -7.27 15.78
N GLU A 27 5.83 -6.57 15.56
CA GLU A 27 5.17 -6.46 14.27
C GLU A 27 6.21 -5.90 13.31
N PHE A 28 6.55 -6.70 12.30
CA PHE A 28 7.37 -6.22 11.22
C PHE A 28 6.67 -5.04 10.57
N ARG A 29 7.24 -3.84 10.70
CA ARG A 29 6.78 -2.63 10.04
C ARG A 29 7.77 -2.26 8.96
N LEU A 30 7.25 -1.96 7.77
CA LEU A 30 8.08 -1.42 6.70
C LEU A 30 8.67 -0.06 7.15
N PRO A 31 9.95 0.21 6.85
CA PRO A 31 10.53 1.51 7.11
C PRO A 31 9.82 2.59 6.27
N ILE A 32 9.61 3.77 6.87
CA ILE A 32 9.13 4.95 6.16
C ILE A 32 10.37 5.76 5.78
N TYR A 33 10.63 5.88 4.49
CA TYR A 33 11.73 6.70 3.96
C TYR A 33 11.28 8.15 3.77
N THR A 34 12.11 9.07 4.23
CA THR A 34 11.93 10.52 4.14
C THR A 34 12.94 11.10 3.14
N PRO A 35 12.78 12.35 2.67
CA PRO A 35 13.77 13.01 1.82
C PRO A 35 15.22 12.92 2.35
N ALA A 36 15.41 13.01 3.67
CA ALA A 36 16.71 12.92 4.31
C ALA A 36 17.37 11.52 4.23
N ASP A 37 16.58 10.47 3.96
CA ASP A 37 17.07 9.09 3.84
C ASP A 37 17.50 8.72 2.41
N LEU A 38 17.18 9.58 1.43
CA LEU A 38 17.43 9.35 0.01
C LEU A 38 18.75 9.98 -0.45
N ASP A 39 19.23 9.57 -1.63
CA ASP A 39 20.38 10.22 -2.27
C ASP A 39 20.07 11.71 -2.48
N PRO A 40 20.89 12.64 -1.97
CA PRO A 40 20.66 14.08 -2.10
C PRO A 40 20.56 14.59 -3.54
N ASP A 41 21.06 13.84 -4.53
CA ASP A 41 20.93 14.20 -5.94
C ASP A 41 19.54 13.88 -6.52
N TRP A 42 18.74 13.06 -5.82
CA TRP A 42 17.37 12.69 -6.21
C TRP A 42 16.31 13.54 -5.53
N VAL A 43 16.71 14.42 -4.62
CA VAL A 43 15.83 15.21 -3.77
C VAL A 43 15.98 16.69 -4.10
N ASP A 44 14.84 17.38 -4.23
CA ASP A 44 14.82 18.83 -4.42
C ASP A 44 15.62 19.54 -3.31
N GLN A 45 16.33 20.61 -3.67
CA GLN A 45 17.22 21.31 -2.74
C GLN A 45 16.50 21.83 -1.50
N SER A 46 15.21 22.18 -1.60
CA SER A 46 14.40 22.62 -0.47
C SER A 46 14.04 21.51 0.53
N LEU A 47 14.19 20.24 0.14
CA LEU A 47 13.73 19.09 0.92
C LEU A 47 14.87 18.20 1.47
N LYS A 48 16.13 18.43 1.10
CA LYS A 48 17.26 17.51 1.41
C LYS A 48 17.42 17.11 2.88
N ASN A 49 17.00 17.96 3.82
CA ASN A 49 17.08 17.68 5.27
C ASN A 49 15.71 17.43 5.91
N SER A 50 14.66 17.29 5.11
CA SER A 50 13.31 17.06 5.59
C SER A 50 13.17 15.62 6.09
N THR A 51 12.67 15.47 7.31
CA THR A 51 12.27 14.19 7.92
C THR A 51 10.76 13.96 7.82
N GLU A 52 10.04 14.83 7.12
CA GLU A 52 8.60 14.65 6.90
C GLU A 52 8.37 13.53 5.89
N PRO A 53 7.48 12.57 6.19
CA PRO A 53 7.11 11.51 5.26
C PRO A 53 6.49 12.06 3.97
N HIS A 54 6.75 11.38 2.85
CA HIS A 54 6.04 11.66 1.62
C HIS A 54 4.60 11.16 1.69
N VAL A 55 3.67 12.06 1.38
CA VAL A 55 2.26 11.75 1.22
C VAL A 55 1.77 12.26 -0.13
N VAL A 56 0.87 11.51 -0.75
CA VAL A 56 0.14 11.99 -1.93
C VAL A 56 -0.86 13.03 -1.43
N LYS A 57 -0.79 14.25 -1.98
CA LYS A 57 -1.74 15.33 -1.65
C LYS A 57 -3.09 15.10 -2.32
N ASP A 58 -4.10 15.83 -1.86
CA ASP A 58 -5.43 15.88 -2.48
C ASP A 58 -5.33 16.08 -4.00
N PHE A 59 -6.15 15.33 -4.73
CA PHE A 59 -6.09 15.25 -6.17
C PHE A 59 -7.47 14.99 -6.77
N GLU A 60 -7.67 15.39 -8.01
CA GLU A 60 -8.86 15.04 -8.79
C GLU A 60 -8.44 14.82 -10.24
N PHE A 61 -8.53 13.56 -10.70
CA PHE A 61 -8.10 13.14 -12.03
C PHE A 61 -9.16 12.30 -12.73
N ILE A 62 -8.95 12.06 -14.02
CA ILE A 62 -9.78 11.16 -14.84
C ILE A 62 -9.00 9.88 -15.11
N ASN A 63 -9.62 8.73 -14.83
CA ASN A 63 -9.00 7.44 -15.08
C ASN A 63 -9.21 6.95 -16.52
N GLN A 64 -8.67 5.78 -16.85
CA GLN A 64 -8.72 5.15 -18.16
C GLN A 64 -10.14 4.80 -18.64
N ASN A 65 -11.13 4.78 -17.74
CA ASN A 65 -12.54 4.54 -18.04
C ASN A 65 -13.35 5.85 -18.13
N GLY A 66 -12.69 7.01 -18.03
CA GLY A 66 -13.35 8.32 -18.05
C GLY A 66 -14.04 8.69 -16.74
N LEU A 67 -13.73 8.00 -15.63
CA LEU A 67 -14.31 8.26 -14.31
C LEU A 67 -13.40 9.17 -13.48
N VAL A 68 -14.01 10.02 -12.65
CA VAL A 68 -13.28 10.85 -11.68
C VAL A 68 -12.72 9.98 -10.56
N VAL A 69 -11.44 10.19 -10.22
CA VAL A 69 -10.73 9.57 -9.09
C VAL A 69 -10.09 10.66 -8.26
N ASN A 70 -10.26 10.58 -6.94
CA ASN A 70 -9.79 11.57 -5.96
C ASN A 70 -9.45 10.92 -4.61
N GLU A 71 -9.18 11.72 -3.59
CA GLU A 71 -8.85 11.26 -2.24
C GLU A 71 -9.93 10.35 -1.63
N ASN A 72 -11.21 10.60 -1.92
CA ASN A 72 -12.31 9.75 -1.43
C ASN A 72 -12.30 8.35 -2.05
N THR A 73 -11.67 8.20 -3.23
CA THR A 73 -11.57 6.88 -3.90
C THR A 73 -10.61 5.95 -3.16
N VAL A 74 -9.59 6.50 -2.50
CA VAL A 74 -8.56 5.76 -1.76
C VAL A 74 -8.83 5.72 -0.25
N GLU A 75 -9.87 6.42 0.23
CA GLU A 75 -10.18 6.52 1.65
C GLU A 75 -10.43 5.12 2.27
N GLY A 76 -9.76 4.87 3.40
CA GLY A 76 -9.89 3.60 4.14
C GLY A 76 -9.18 2.41 3.50
N LYS A 77 -8.45 2.58 2.40
CA LYS A 77 -7.71 1.52 1.70
C LYS A 77 -6.20 1.61 1.93
N ILE A 78 -5.52 0.48 1.79
CA ILE A 78 -4.08 0.42 1.56
C ILE A 78 -3.84 0.89 0.12
N TYR A 79 -3.46 2.15 -0.01
CA TYR A 79 -3.24 2.80 -1.29
C TYR A 79 -1.77 2.69 -1.73
N ILE A 80 -1.53 1.96 -2.82
CA ILE A 80 -0.23 1.85 -3.49
C ILE A 80 -0.21 2.84 -4.66
N ALA A 81 0.58 3.91 -4.51
CA ALA A 81 0.80 4.90 -5.55
C ALA A 81 1.99 4.51 -6.43
N GLU A 82 1.77 4.38 -7.73
CA GLU A 82 2.82 4.21 -8.74
C GLU A 82 2.86 5.43 -9.66
N PHE A 83 4.04 5.82 -10.15
CA PHE A 83 4.20 6.87 -11.15
C PHE A 83 4.84 6.30 -12.43
N PHE A 84 4.23 6.53 -13.58
CA PHE A 84 4.65 5.92 -14.86
C PHE A 84 4.37 6.83 -16.06
N PHE A 85 4.74 6.40 -17.27
CA PHE A 85 4.22 6.96 -18.51
C PHE A 85 4.29 5.89 -19.62
N THR A 86 3.33 5.89 -20.55
CA THR A 86 3.10 4.75 -21.46
C THR A 86 4.22 4.51 -22.46
N THR A 87 5.01 5.54 -22.78
CA THR A 87 6.08 5.49 -23.80
C THR A 87 7.47 5.25 -23.21
N CYS A 88 7.58 4.91 -21.92
CA CYS A 88 8.87 4.82 -21.25
C CYS A 88 9.81 3.76 -21.85
N PRO A 89 10.97 4.15 -22.43
CA PRO A 89 11.96 3.19 -22.86
C PRO A 89 12.76 2.66 -21.66
N GLY A 90 13.20 1.40 -21.71
CA GLY A 90 14.21 0.86 -20.79
C GLY A 90 13.66 0.08 -19.59
N ILE A 91 13.68 0.67 -18.39
CA ILE A 91 13.41 -0.04 -17.11
C ILE A 91 11.92 -0.24 -16.81
N CYS A 92 11.05 0.59 -17.40
CA CYS A 92 9.62 0.61 -17.12
C CYS A 92 8.89 -0.73 -17.35
N PRO A 93 9.21 -1.56 -18.36
CA PRO A 93 8.64 -2.91 -18.46
C PRO A 93 8.89 -3.78 -17.22
N THR A 94 9.98 -3.55 -16.48
CA THR A 94 10.24 -4.24 -15.22
C THR A 94 9.35 -3.71 -14.10
N LEU A 95 9.11 -2.40 -14.04
CA LEU A 95 8.20 -1.79 -13.06
C LEU A 95 6.77 -2.28 -13.29
N THR A 96 6.27 -2.20 -14.51
CA THR A 96 4.94 -2.72 -14.88
C THR A 96 4.78 -4.20 -14.52
N LYS A 97 5.82 -5.03 -14.74
CA LYS A 97 5.80 -6.44 -14.32
C LYS A 97 5.74 -6.61 -12.80
N ASN A 98 6.36 -5.73 -12.03
CA ASN A 98 6.29 -5.78 -10.58
C ASN A 98 4.93 -5.31 -10.07
N THR A 99 4.36 -4.25 -10.65
CA THR A 99 2.96 -3.83 -10.39
C THR A 99 2.01 -4.99 -10.67
N LYS A 100 2.18 -5.69 -11.79
CA LYS A 100 1.37 -6.85 -12.13
C LYS A 100 1.41 -7.94 -11.05
N LYS A 101 2.58 -8.23 -10.48
CA LYS A 101 2.70 -9.22 -9.38
C LYS A 101 1.93 -8.79 -8.14
N ILE A 102 1.97 -7.50 -7.79
CA ILE A 102 1.23 -6.96 -6.65
C ILE A 102 -0.27 -7.07 -6.93
N GLN A 103 -0.71 -6.65 -8.12
CA GLN A 103 -2.10 -6.79 -8.54
C GLN A 103 -2.57 -8.24 -8.52
N ASP A 104 -1.78 -9.19 -9.01
CA ASP A 104 -2.15 -10.61 -9.02
C ASP A 104 -2.32 -11.19 -7.62
N GLU A 105 -1.51 -10.76 -6.66
CA GLU A 105 -1.61 -11.19 -5.26
C GLU A 105 -2.86 -10.61 -4.58
N PHE A 106 -3.16 -9.34 -4.82
CA PHE A 106 -4.22 -8.60 -4.11
C PHE A 106 -5.49 -8.36 -4.93
N LEU A 107 -5.66 -9.02 -6.10
CA LEU A 107 -6.77 -8.76 -7.03
C LEU A 107 -8.15 -8.93 -6.40
N ASN A 108 -8.26 -9.82 -5.40
CA ASN A 108 -9.52 -10.13 -4.70
C ASN A 108 -9.56 -9.55 -3.28
N ASP A 109 -8.65 -8.64 -2.94
CA ASP A 109 -8.59 -7.97 -1.65
C ASP A 109 -9.12 -6.53 -1.80
N ASP A 110 -10.34 -6.31 -1.33
CA ASP A 110 -11.03 -5.02 -1.44
C ASP A 110 -10.36 -3.91 -0.58
N ASP A 111 -9.47 -4.28 0.35
CA ASP A 111 -8.76 -3.33 1.21
C ASP A 111 -7.53 -2.74 0.51
N VAL A 112 -7.07 -3.31 -0.61
CA VAL A 112 -5.89 -2.84 -1.35
C VAL A 112 -6.31 -2.17 -2.65
N LEU A 113 -5.74 -0.98 -2.93
CA LEU A 113 -5.96 -0.27 -4.17
C LEU A 113 -4.63 0.22 -4.75
N ILE A 114 -4.39 -0.11 -6.01
CA ILE A 114 -3.24 0.37 -6.77
C ILE A 114 -3.73 1.46 -7.71
N LEU A 115 -3.12 2.65 -7.65
CA LEU A 115 -3.34 3.70 -8.66
C LEU A 115 -2.01 4.09 -9.30
N SER A 116 -1.91 3.82 -10.61
CA SER A 116 -0.78 4.23 -11.42
C SER A 116 -1.06 5.63 -12.02
N HIS A 117 -0.22 6.60 -11.66
CA HIS A 117 -0.31 8.01 -12.04
C HIS A 117 0.60 8.27 -13.22
N THR A 118 0.06 8.71 -14.35
CA THR A 118 0.93 9.15 -15.44
C THR A 118 1.62 10.46 -15.09
N VAL A 119 2.93 10.54 -15.36
CA VAL A 119 3.72 11.78 -15.30
C VAL A 119 3.89 12.43 -16.67
N TYR A 120 3.20 11.91 -17.71
CA TYR A 120 3.18 12.48 -19.05
C TYR A 120 1.74 12.65 -19.60
N PRO A 121 0.90 13.45 -18.91
CA PRO A 121 -0.54 13.58 -19.21
C PRO A 121 -0.83 14.19 -20.59
N GLU A 122 0.10 14.93 -21.19
CA GLU A 122 -0.06 15.51 -22.53
C GLU A 122 -0.12 14.44 -23.62
N HIS A 123 0.48 13.27 -23.37
CA HIS A 123 0.48 12.13 -24.28
C HIS A 123 -0.47 11.02 -23.80
N ASP A 124 -0.46 10.74 -22.50
CA ASP A 124 -1.18 9.63 -21.89
C ASP A 124 -2.66 9.97 -21.65
N SER A 125 -3.38 10.19 -22.74
CA SER A 125 -4.82 10.41 -22.73
C SER A 125 -5.60 9.16 -22.25
N VAL A 126 -6.87 9.35 -21.85
CA VAL A 126 -7.79 8.27 -21.44
C VAL A 126 -7.73 7.02 -22.35
N PRO A 127 -7.89 7.11 -23.69
CA PRO A 127 -7.82 5.93 -24.55
C PRO A 127 -6.43 5.29 -24.63
N VAL A 128 -5.35 6.07 -24.47
CA VAL A 128 -3.97 5.57 -24.44
C VAL A 128 -3.73 4.79 -23.15
N LEU A 129 -4.16 5.31 -22.01
CA LEU A 129 -4.10 4.63 -20.71
C LEU A 129 -4.93 3.34 -20.71
N HIS A 130 -6.11 3.35 -21.31
CA HIS A 130 -6.95 2.15 -21.45
C HIS A 130 -6.25 1.08 -22.28
N ALA A 131 -5.68 1.46 -23.43
CA ALA A 131 -4.93 0.53 -24.28
C ALA A 131 -3.69 -0.03 -23.56
N PHE A 132 -3.02 0.78 -22.74
CA PHE A 132 -1.88 0.34 -21.95
C PHE A 132 -2.26 -0.71 -20.90
N GLY A 133 -3.35 -0.48 -20.15
CA GLY A 133 -3.88 -1.45 -19.18
C GLY A 133 -4.19 -2.80 -19.82
N GLU A 134 -4.95 -2.79 -20.92
CA GLU A 134 -5.29 -3.99 -21.69
C GLU A 134 -4.05 -4.73 -22.22
N GLN A 135 -3.05 -4.00 -22.74
CA GLN A 135 -1.82 -4.60 -23.26
C GLN A 135 -1.02 -5.33 -22.18
N HIS A 136 -1.04 -4.80 -20.95
CA HIS A 136 -0.24 -5.29 -19.84
C HIS A 136 -1.03 -6.14 -18.83
N ASN A 137 -2.34 -6.31 -19.05
CA ASN A 137 -3.27 -6.95 -18.11
C ASN A 137 -3.18 -6.38 -16.70
N ILE A 138 -3.12 -5.05 -16.61
CA ILE A 138 -3.15 -4.29 -15.36
C ILE A 138 -4.39 -3.42 -15.30
#